data_AF-A0A1F6P1I0-F1
#
_entry.id   AF-A0A1F6P1I0-F1
#
_cell.length_a   1.000
_cell.length_b   1.000
_cell.length_c   1.000
_cell.angle_alpha   90.00
_cell.angle_beta   90.00
_cell.angle_gamma   90.00
#
_symmetry.space_group_name_H-M   'P 1'
#
loop_
_entity.id
_entity.type
_entity.pdbx_description
1 polymer ?
#
loop_
_entity_poly.entity_id
_entity_poly.type
_entity_poly.pdbx_seq_one_letter_code
_entity_poly.pdbx_strand_id
1 'polypeptide(L)'
;MNNNNHIKKTLYADDDYEPVSLLFRLRAPSLLAGLFLGIGISFIVSGFEEVLSSNVQIAFFLPFIVYIANAVGEQTGAIYCRDLKTGKAKFSNYFFKELALGIIFGAVFGIFSGAISLLWLKNNLISLSVTLATFFAIMIAPIVALIISHFFQSIHEDPAADSGPIATVLQDMTSVLIYGVVATIIML
;
A
#
# COMPACT_ATOMS: atom_id res chain seq x y z
N MET A 1 -21.85 -47.15 -1.69
CA MET A 1 -22.00 -45.80 -2.27
C MET A 1 -20.81 -44.98 -1.80
N ASN A 2 -19.81 -44.84 -2.67
CA ASN A 2 -18.51 -44.26 -2.37
C ASN A 2 -18.59 -42.75 -2.67
N ASN A 3 -18.62 -41.90 -1.64
CA ASN A 3 -18.78 -40.47 -1.81
C ASN A 3 -17.39 -39.80 -1.90
N ASN A 4 -16.84 -39.77 -3.12
CA ASN A 4 -15.63 -39.03 -3.46
C ASN A 4 -15.93 -37.52 -3.44
N ASN A 5 -15.95 -36.92 -2.26
CA ASN A 5 -15.76 -35.48 -2.13
C ASN A 5 -14.27 -35.19 -2.38
N HIS A 6 -13.93 -34.93 -3.64
CA HIS A 6 -12.69 -34.26 -4.02
C HIS A 6 -12.73 -32.83 -3.46
N ILE A 7 -12.39 -32.68 -2.18
CA ILE A 7 -11.96 -31.40 -1.64
C ILE A 7 -10.71 -31.05 -2.45
N LYS A 8 -10.84 -30.09 -3.37
CA LYS A 8 -9.70 -29.42 -4.00
C LYS A 8 -8.87 -28.90 -2.83
N LYS A 9 -7.80 -29.63 -2.46
CA LYS A 9 -6.87 -29.21 -1.42
C LYS A 9 -6.20 -27.98 -2.01
N THR A 10 -6.63 -26.79 -1.63
CA THR A 10 -5.91 -25.56 -1.91
C THR A 10 -4.49 -25.80 -1.41
N LEU A 11 -3.53 -25.79 -2.34
CA LEU A 11 -2.15 -26.13 -2.06
C LEU A 11 -1.52 -24.93 -1.33
N TYR A 12 -1.79 -24.82 -0.03
CA TYR A 12 -1.16 -23.82 0.81
C TYR A 12 0.32 -24.17 0.97
N ALA A 13 1.19 -23.16 0.90
CA ALA A 13 2.59 -23.33 1.24
C ALA A 13 2.70 -23.64 2.74
N ASP A 14 3.11 -24.87 3.07
CA ASP A 14 3.43 -25.26 4.45
C ASP A 14 4.94 -25.26 4.61
N ASP A 15 5.45 -24.16 5.17
CA ASP A 15 6.88 -23.89 5.29
C ASP A 15 7.62 -24.88 6.20
N ASP A 16 6.90 -25.55 7.11
CA ASP A 16 7.51 -26.49 8.07
C ASP A 16 7.81 -27.85 7.43
N TYR A 17 7.05 -28.25 6.41
CA TYR A 17 7.11 -29.61 5.85
C TYR A 17 7.42 -29.67 4.35
N GLU A 18 7.10 -28.63 3.59
CA GLU A 18 7.24 -28.67 2.13
C GLU A 18 8.68 -28.39 1.66
N PRO A 19 9.17 -29.06 0.62
CA PRO A 19 10.51 -28.83 0.11
C PRO A 19 10.63 -27.43 -0.50
N VAL A 20 11.82 -26.82 -0.39
CA VAL A 20 12.13 -25.49 -0.93
C VAL A 20 11.72 -25.32 -2.39
N SER A 21 11.85 -26.37 -3.21
CA SER A 21 11.46 -26.33 -4.63
C SER A 21 9.95 -26.12 -4.84
N LEU A 22 9.10 -26.66 -3.96
CA LEU A 22 7.66 -26.45 -4.00
C LEU A 22 7.32 -25.05 -3.50
N LEU A 23 7.87 -24.64 -2.35
CA LEU A 23 7.68 -23.30 -1.79
C LEU A 23 8.08 -22.21 -2.79
N PHE A 24 9.19 -22.40 -3.51
CA PHE A 24 9.61 -21.51 -4.59
C PHE A 24 8.56 -21.43 -5.69
N ARG A 25 8.05 -22.58 -6.18
CA ARG A 25 7.03 -22.59 -7.24
C ARG A 25 5.72 -21.93 -6.83
N LEU A 26 5.36 -21.99 -5.54
CA LEU A 26 4.16 -21.35 -5.02
C LEU A 26 4.32 -19.83 -4.86
N ARG A 27 5.51 -19.36 -4.47
CA ARG A 27 5.78 -17.92 -4.21
C ARG A 27 6.31 -17.15 -5.41
N ALA A 28 7.05 -17.81 -6.31
CA ALA A 28 7.73 -17.15 -7.42
C ALA A 28 6.77 -16.38 -8.35
N PRO A 29 5.57 -16.87 -8.71
CA PRO A 29 4.68 -16.14 -9.61
C PRO A 29 4.27 -14.76 -9.09
N SER A 30 3.85 -14.67 -7.82
CA SER A 30 3.41 -13.41 -7.22
C SER A 30 4.60 -12.47 -6.95
N LEU A 31 5.76 -13.01 -6.55
CA LEU A 31 6.99 -12.23 -6.36
C LEU A 31 7.57 -11.70 -7.69
N LEU A 32 7.54 -12.49 -8.76
CA LEU A 32 7.97 -12.05 -10.09
C LEU A 32 7.04 -10.97 -10.64
N ALA A 33 5.72 -11.12 -10.45
CA ALA A 33 4.76 -10.08 -10.79
C ALA A 33 5.05 -8.79 -10.00
N GLY A 34 5.27 -8.90 -8.68
CA GLY A 34 5.67 -7.80 -7.82
C GLY A 34 6.98 -7.14 -8.27
N LEU A 35 7.98 -7.91 -8.71
CA LEU A 35 9.25 -7.38 -9.23
C LEU A 35 9.03 -6.52 -10.48
N PHE A 36 8.30 -7.02 -11.47
CA PHE A 36 8.04 -6.27 -12.71
C PHE A 36 7.23 -5.00 -12.46
N LEU A 37 6.20 -5.09 -11.59
CA LEU A 37 5.42 -3.93 -11.20
C LEU A 37 6.26 -2.94 -10.38
N GLY A 38 7.14 -3.44 -9.51
CA GLY A 38 8.02 -2.64 -8.66
C GLY A 38 9.04 -1.82 -9.46
N ILE A 39 9.54 -2.33 -10.59
CA ILE A 39 10.34 -1.54 -11.55
C ILE A 39 9.53 -0.32 -12.06
N GLY A 40 8.21 -0.46 -12.18
CA GLY A 40 7.30 0.64 -12.51
C GLY A 40 7.38 1.81 -11.52
N ILE A 41 7.62 1.55 -10.24
CA ILE A 41 7.82 2.60 -9.23
C ILE A 41 9.07 3.44 -9.57
N SER A 42 10.15 2.80 -10.04
CA SER A 42 11.36 3.53 -10.45
C SER A 42 11.09 4.50 -11.60
N PHE A 43 10.25 4.12 -12.56
CA PHE A 43 9.84 5.03 -13.63
C PHE A 43 9.02 6.21 -13.10
N ILE A 44 8.09 5.96 -12.17
CA ILE A 44 7.32 7.04 -11.52
C ILE A 44 8.27 8.01 -10.80
N VAL A 45 9.21 7.50 -10.01
CA VAL A 45 10.19 8.33 -9.28
C VAL A 45 11.04 9.15 -10.25
N SER A 46 11.45 8.59 -11.39
CA SER A 46 12.21 9.33 -12.42
C SER A 46 11.43 10.50 -13.02
N GLY A 47 10.10 10.43 -13.06
CA GLY A 47 9.25 11.56 -13.46
C GLY A 47 9.34 12.77 -12.51
N PHE A 48 9.85 12.56 -11.30
CA PHE A 48 10.08 13.59 -10.29
C PHE A 48 11.56 13.98 -10.16
N GLU A 49 12.39 13.67 -11.17
CA GLU A 49 13.82 14.01 -11.16
C GLU A 49 14.09 15.49 -10.93
N GLU A 50 13.32 16.38 -11.58
CA GLU A 50 13.50 17.83 -11.43
C GLU A 50 13.33 18.28 -9.97
N VAL A 51 12.27 17.84 -9.30
CA VAL A 51 12.04 18.18 -7.88
C VAL A 51 13.06 17.50 -6.97
N LEU A 52 13.47 16.26 -7.23
CA LEU A 52 14.50 15.59 -6.43
C LEU A 52 15.88 16.25 -6.59
N SER A 53 16.18 16.78 -7.77
CA SER A 53 17.43 17.50 -8.06
C SER A 53 17.45 18.91 -7.46
N SER A 54 16.28 19.54 -7.29
CA SER A 54 16.17 20.85 -6.65
C SER A 54 16.55 20.78 -5.17
N ASN A 55 16.18 19.69 -4.49
CA ASN A 55 16.67 19.39 -3.15
C ASN A 55 16.66 17.89 -2.84
N VAL A 56 17.86 17.30 -2.72
CA VAL A 56 18.05 15.87 -2.44
C VAL A 56 17.42 15.42 -1.11
N GLN A 57 17.21 16.33 -0.14
CA GLN A 57 16.59 16.00 1.15
C GLN A 57 15.13 15.54 1.03
N ILE A 58 14.45 15.87 -0.08
CA ILE A 58 13.11 15.37 -0.39
C ILE A 58 13.11 13.83 -0.45
N ALA A 59 14.16 13.24 -1.01
CA ALA A 59 14.28 11.79 -1.12
C ALA A 59 14.30 11.07 0.24
N PHE A 60 14.64 11.76 1.34
CA PHE A 60 14.74 11.15 2.67
C PHE A 60 13.38 10.69 3.21
N PHE A 61 12.28 11.31 2.78
CA PHE A 61 10.94 11.00 3.28
C PHE A 61 10.18 10.00 2.41
N LEU A 62 10.67 9.69 1.21
CA LEU A 62 10.06 8.68 0.34
C LEU A 62 9.82 7.35 1.07
N PRO A 63 10.83 6.72 1.72
CA PRO A 63 10.62 5.43 2.39
C PRO A 63 9.61 5.51 3.53
N PHE A 64 9.62 6.63 4.28
CA PHE A 64 8.70 6.85 5.39
C PHE A 64 7.24 6.96 4.94
N ILE A 65 6.98 7.80 3.92
CA ILE A 65 5.62 8.04 3.42
C ILE A 65 5.05 6.75 2.81
N VAL A 66 5.86 6.05 2.01
CA VAL A 66 5.49 4.76 1.42
C VAL A 66 5.16 3.75 2.52
N TYR A 67 6.04 3.61 3.51
CA TYR A 67 5.83 2.69 4.63
C TYR A 67 4.53 2.96 5.40
N ILE A 68 4.32 4.20 5.85
CA ILE A 68 3.17 4.50 6.72
C ILE A 68 1.84 4.40 5.96
N ALA A 69 1.82 4.79 4.69
CA ALA A 69 0.64 4.62 3.83
C ALA A 69 0.35 3.12 3.61
N ASN A 70 1.38 2.31 3.33
CA ASN A 70 1.21 0.87 3.19
C ASN A 70 0.72 0.20 4.49
N ALA A 71 1.27 0.58 5.65
CA ALA A 71 0.84 0.04 6.93
C ALA A 71 -0.64 0.34 7.24
N VAL A 72 -1.11 1.56 6.93
CA VAL A 72 -2.53 1.92 7.07
C VAL A 72 -3.40 1.14 6.09
N GLY A 73 -3.00 1.08 4.82
CA GLY A 73 -3.73 0.33 3.79
C GLY A 73 -3.83 -1.17 4.10
N GLU A 74 -2.74 -1.79 4.53
CA GLU A 74 -2.70 -3.21 4.91
C GLU A 74 -3.61 -3.50 6.11
N GLN A 75 -3.64 -2.60 7.10
CA GLN A 75 -4.57 -2.72 8.24
C GLN A 75 -6.02 -2.68 7.78
N THR A 76 -6.40 -1.70 6.95
CA THR A 76 -7.76 -1.61 6.40
C THR A 76 -8.10 -2.84 5.55
N GLY A 77 -7.20 -3.26 4.68
CA GLY A 77 -7.36 -4.41 3.79
C GLY A 77 -7.56 -5.72 4.56
N ALA A 78 -6.76 -5.97 5.59
CA ALA A 78 -6.88 -7.16 6.43
C ALA A 78 -8.24 -7.24 7.15
N ILE A 79 -8.69 -6.12 7.74
CA ILE A 79 -9.99 -6.02 8.40
C ILE A 79 -11.11 -6.24 7.39
N TYR A 80 -11.06 -5.56 6.25
CA TYR A 80 -12.10 -5.64 5.22
C TYR A 80 -12.19 -7.03 4.58
N CYS A 81 -11.07 -7.64 4.20
CA CYS A 81 -11.02 -9.01 3.66
C CYS A 81 -11.63 -10.03 4.62
N ARG A 82 -11.35 -9.91 5.92
CA ARG A 82 -11.95 -10.78 6.94
C ARG A 82 -13.47 -10.60 7.01
N ASP A 83 -13.92 -9.35 7.01
CA ASP A 83 -15.34 -9.04 7.18
C ASP A 83 -16.15 -9.32 5.91
N LEU A 84 -15.50 -9.28 4.74
CA LEU A 84 -15.99 -9.76 3.46
C LEU A 84 -16.27 -11.28 3.47
N LYS A 85 -15.34 -12.10 3.99
CA LYS A 85 -15.52 -13.56 4.10
C LYS A 85 -16.69 -13.95 5.02
N THR A 86 -17.01 -13.13 6.01
CA THR A 86 -18.14 -13.37 6.93
C THR A 86 -19.46 -12.79 6.45
N GLY A 87 -19.51 -12.16 5.26
CA GLY A 87 -20.71 -11.52 4.71
C GLY A 87 -21.17 -10.27 5.47
N LYS A 88 -20.32 -9.73 6.35
CA LYS A 88 -20.65 -8.58 7.23
C LYS A 88 -20.25 -7.24 6.64
N ALA A 89 -19.40 -7.24 5.61
CA ALA A 89 -18.86 -6.02 5.03
C ALA A 89 -19.73 -5.45 3.90
N LYS A 90 -20.07 -4.16 4.01
CA LYS A 90 -20.65 -3.35 2.93
C LYS A 90 -19.63 -2.33 2.47
N PHE A 91 -19.26 -2.35 1.18
CA PHE A 91 -18.20 -1.49 0.63
C PHE A 91 -18.43 0.00 0.95
N SER A 92 -19.65 0.51 0.74
CA SER A 92 -19.98 1.93 1.02
C SER A 92 -19.74 2.33 2.48
N ASN A 93 -20.14 1.47 3.43
CA ASN A 93 -19.96 1.74 4.86
C ASN A 93 -18.48 1.77 5.25
N TYR A 94 -17.66 0.89 4.68
CA TYR A 94 -16.21 0.91 4.89
C TYR A 94 -15.60 2.14 4.25
N PHE A 95 -15.93 2.41 2.98
CA PHE A 95 -15.40 3.56 2.24
C PHE A 95 -15.51 4.86 3.04
N PHE A 96 -16.70 5.21 3.53
CA PHE A 96 -16.88 6.46 4.28
C PHE A 96 -16.19 6.46 5.65
N LYS A 97 -16.20 5.33 6.37
CA LYS A 97 -15.55 5.23 7.69
C LYS A 97 -14.03 5.26 7.58
N GLU A 98 -13.48 4.50 6.65
CA GLU A 98 -12.05 4.42 6.39
C GLU A 98 -11.51 5.72 5.79
N LEU A 99 -12.28 6.41 4.94
CA LEU A 99 -11.93 7.77 4.51
C LEU A 99 -11.88 8.74 5.69
N ALA A 100 -12.87 8.69 6.60
CA ALA A 100 -12.86 9.54 7.79
C ALA A 100 -11.66 9.24 8.71
N LEU A 101 -11.33 7.96 8.93
CA LEU A 101 -10.14 7.55 9.67
C LEU A 101 -8.86 8.01 8.96
N GLY A 102 -8.78 7.86 7.63
CA GLY A 102 -7.67 8.32 6.81
C GLY A 102 -7.44 9.84 6.92
N ILE A 103 -8.50 10.64 6.97
CA ILE A 103 -8.40 12.09 7.22
C ILE A 103 -7.83 12.37 8.62
N ILE A 104 -8.32 11.67 9.65
CA ILE A 104 -7.87 11.85 11.03
C ILE A 104 -6.40 11.45 11.18
N PHE A 105 -6.05 10.23 10.78
CA PHE A 105 -4.67 9.74 10.86
C PHE A 105 -3.72 10.52 9.94
N GLY A 106 -4.18 10.88 8.74
CA GLY A 106 -3.43 11.72 7.82
C GLY A 106 -3.11 13.07 8.44
N ALA A 107 -4.06 13.70 9.15
CA ALA A 107 -3.80 14.98 9.82
C ALA A 107 -2.79 14.81 10.97
N VAL A 108 -2.98 13.80 11.81
CA VAL A 108 -2.10 13.55 12.97
C VAL A 108 -0.68 13.21 12.51
N PHE A 109 -0.53 12.25 11.60
CA PHE A 109 0.78 11.81 11.12
C PHE A 109 1.44 12.82 10.18
N GLY A 110 0.65 13.56 9.39
CA GLY A 110 1.14 14.68 8.58
C GLY A 110 1.73 15.79 9.44
N ILE A 111 1.00 16.26 10.46
CA ILE A 111 1.51 17.30 11.37
C ILE A 111 2.76 16.81 12.11
N PHE A 112 2.76 15.58 12.60
CA PHE A 112 3.89 15.04 13.36
C PHE A 112 5.14 14.89 12.49
N SER A 113 5.02 14.30 11.30
CA SER A 113 6.13 14.14 10.36
C SER A 113 6.64 15.49 9.84
N GLY A 114 5.75 16.43 9.55
CA GLY A 114 6.08 17.80 9.18
C GLY A 114 6.84 18.55 10.27
N ALA A 115 6.41 18.44 11.52
CA ALA A 115 7.09 19.06 12.67
C ALA A 115 8.50 18.49 12.85
N ILE A 116 8.67 17.16 12.76
CA ILE A 116 9.98 16.51 12.81
C ILE A 116 10.87 16.98 11.66
N SER A 117 10.34 16.99 10.43
CA SER A 117 11.05 17.51 9.26
C SER A 117 11.52 18.95 9.48
N LEU A 118 10.66 19.80 10.05
CA LEU A 118 10.97 21.21 10.27
C LEU A 118 12.06 21.40 11.32
N LEU A 119 11.99 20.67 12.43
CA LEU A 119 13.01 20.73 13.48
C LEU A 119 14.36 20.19 12.98
N TRP A 120 14.34 19.17 12.13
CA TRP A 120 15.55 18.52 11.63
C TRP A 120 16.20 19.31 10.50
N LEU A 121 15.46 19.55 9.41
CA LEU A 121 16.02 20.12 8.17
C LEU A 121 15.95 21.64 8.13
N LYS A 122 15.13 22.27 8.99
CA LYS A 122 14.93 23.72 9.06
C LYS A 122 14.50 24.33 7.71
N ASN A 123 13.77 23.57 6.90
CA ASN A 123 13.28 23.98 5.59
C ASN A 123 11.75 23.92 5.55
N ASN A 124 11.11 25.09 5.42
CA ASN A 124 9.65 25.20 5.46
C ASN A 124 8.96 24.50 4.27
N LEU A 125 9.54 24.57 3.08
CA LEU A 125 8.94 24.01 1.86
C LEU A 125 8.98 22.48 1.89
N ILE A 126 10.09 21.89 2.34
CA ILE A 126 10.20 20.44 2.52
C ILE A 126 9.22 19.97 3.59
N SER A 127 9.19 20.64 4.74
CA SER A 127 8.30 20.23 5.84
C SER A 127 6.82 20.36 5.49
N LEU A 128 6.44 21.38 4.72
CA LEU A 128 5.09 21.52 4.18
C LEU A 128 4.78 20.38 3.20
N SER A 129 5.73 20.06 2.31
CA SER A 129 5.60 18.93 1.36
C SER A 129 5.40 17.61 2.09
N VAL A 130 6.22 17.32 3.11
CA VAL A 130 6.09 16.11 3.95
C VAL A 130 4.76 16.06 4.66
N THR A 131 4.30 17.18 5.24
CA THR A 131 3.01 17.27 5.93
C THR A 131 1.85 16.90 5.01
N LEU A 132 1.76 17.58 3.87
CA LEU A 132 0.65 17.42 2.94
C LEU A 132 0.70 16.07 2.21
N ALA A 133 1.88 15.62 1.81
CA ALA A 133 2.02 14.32 1.17
C ALA A 133 1.67 13.17 2.10
N THR A 134 2.13 13.22 3.36
CA THR A 134 1.77 12.22 4.38
C THR A 134 0.26 12.24 4.63
N PHE A 135 -0.36 13.42 4.74
CA PHE A 135 -1.81 13.57 4.88
C PHE A 135 -2.56 12.89 3.73
N PHE A 136 -2.26 13.24 2.48
CA PHE A 136 -2.96 12.70 1.32
C PHE A 136 -2.68 11.22 1.11
N ALA A 137 -1.44 10.76 1.32
CA ALA A 137 -1.09 9.36 1.16
C ALA A 137 -1.86 8.47 2.14
N ILE A 138 -1.97 8.87 3.41
CA ILE A 138 -2.75 8.13 4.41
C ILE A 138 -4.26 8.27 4.19
N MET A 139 -4.74 9.43 3.73
CA MET A 139 -6.15 9.61 3.41
C MET A 139 -6.61 8.66 2.28
N ILE A 140 -5.75 8.44 1.28
CA ILE A 140 -6.07 7.62 0.11
C ILE A 140 -5.76 6.13 0.31
N ALA A 141 -4.79 5.78 1.16
CA ALA A 141 -4.37 4.38 1.37
C ALA A 141 -5.51 3.40 1.70
N PRO A 142 -6.46 3.72 2.63
CA PRO A 142 -7.57 2.82 2.90
C PRO A 142 -8.47 2.58 1.68
N ILE A 143 -8.65 3.60 0.82
CA ILE A 143 -9.48 3.49 -0.38
C ILE A 143 -8.85 2.52 -1.38
N VAL A 144 -7.54 2.66 -1.60
CA VAL A 144 -6.76 1.77 -2.47
C VAL A 144 -6.86 0.33 -1.97
N ALA A 145 -6.66 0.12 -0.67
CA ALA A 145 -6.79 -1.19 -0.03
C ALA A 145 -8.19 -1.81 -0.19
N LEU A 146 -9.25 -1.01 0.00
CA LEU A 146 -10.63 -1.47 -0.19
C LEU A 146 -10.91 -1.87 -1.64
N ILE A 147 -10.46 -1.07 -2.61
CA ILE A 147 -10.65 -1.36 -4.05
C ILE A 147 -9.95 -2.66 -4.42
N ILE A 148 -8.68 -2.82 -4.01
CA ILE A 148 -7.88 -4.00 -4.31
C ILE A 148 -8.51 -5.23 -3.67
N SER A 149 -8.82 -5.17 -2.37
CA SER A 149 -9.43 -6.26 -1.63
C SER A 149 -10.78 -6.69 -2.22
N HIS A 150 -11.62 -5.72 -2.59
CA HIS A 150 -12.92 -5.98 -3.20
C HIS A 150 -12.78 -6.63 -4.59
N PHE A 151 -11.84 -6.13 -5.40
CA PHE A 151 -11.57 -6.69 -6.72
C PHE A 151 -11.07 -8.13 -6.64
N PHE A 152 -10.08 -8.43 -5.78
CA PHE A 152 -9.53 -9.78 -5.64
C PHE A 152 -10.54 -10.77 -5.05
N GLN A 153 -11.47 -10.33 -4.20
CA GLN A 153 -12.58 -11.18 -3.75
C GLN A 153 -13.46 -11.66 -4.90
N SER A 154 -13.65 -10.85 -5.95
CA SER A 154 -14.47 -11.27 -7.08
C SER A 154 -13.83 -12.35 -7.96
N ILE A 155 -12.51 -12.58 -7.81
CA ILE A 155 -11.72 -13.45 -8.71
C ILE A 155 -11.23 -14.73 -8.00
N HIS A 156 -10.95 -14.70 -6.69
CA HIS A 156 -10.34 -15.83 -5.97
C HIS A 156 -11.10 -16.20 -4.69
N GLU A 157 -11.09 -17.49 -4.33
CA GLU A 157 -11.68 -18.00 -3.07
C GLU A 157 -10.92 -17.52 -1.82
N ASP A 158 -9.64 -17.15 -1.95
CA ASP A 158 -8.83 -16.58 -0.85
C ASP A 158 -8.15 -15.26 -1.26
N PRO A 159 -8.81 -14.11 -1.05
CA PRO A 159 -8.28 -12.79 -1.41
C PRO A 159 -6.94 -12.46 -0.76
N ALA A 160 -6.62 -13.09 0.37
CA ALA A 160 -5.42 -12.79 1.17
C ALA A 160 -4.17 -13.55 0.70
N ALA A 161 -4.33 -14.69 0.03
CA ALA A 161 -3.22 -15.60 -0.29
C ALA A 161 -2.38 -15.15 -1.49
N ASP A 162 -2.99 -14.50 -2.49
CA ASP A 162 -2.32 -14.16 -3.76
C ASP A 162 -2.20 -12.65 -4.05
N SER A 163 -2.96 -11.79 -3.36
CA SER A 163 -2.98 -10.35 -3.66
C SER A 163 -1.83 -9.54 -3.04
N GLY A 164 -1.11 -10.10 -2.06
CA GLY A 164 -0.17 -9.37 -1.21
C GLY A 164 0.84 -8.52 -1.99
N PRO A 165 1.74 -9.11 -2.81
CA PRO A 165 2.76 -8.35 -3.52
C PRO A 165 2.20 -7.31 -4.50
N ILE A 166 1.09 -7.63 -5.18
CA ILE A 166 0.45 -6.71 -6.13
C ILE A 166 -0.19 -5.53 -5.38
N ALA A 167 -0.86 -5.81 -4.26
CA ALA A 167 -1.48 -4.81 -3.43
C ALA A 167 -0.46 -3.80 -2.90
N THR A 168 0.66 -4.31 -2.37
CA THR A 168 1.77 -3.47 -1.90
C THR A 168 2.31 -2.57 -3.01
N VAL A 169 2.59 -3.11 -4.20
CA VAL A 169 3.15 -2.28 -5.28
C VAL A 169 2.19 -1.18 -5.74
N LEU A 170 0.89 -1.45 -5.82
CA LEU A 170 -0.10 -0.41 -6.17
C LEU A 170 -0.21 0.67 -5.08
N GLN A 171 -0.07 0.28 -3.81
CA GLN A 171 -0.05 1.19 -2.67
C GLN A 171 1.21 2.06 -2.68
N ASP A 172 2.37 1.47 -2.97
CA ASP A 172 3.65 2.15 -3.12
C ASP A 172 3.61 3.14 -4.30
N MET A 173 3.13 2.72 -5.46
CA MET A 173 2.96 3.60 -6.63
C MET A 173 2.08 4.81 -6.29
N THR A 174 0.96 4.58 -5.60
CA THR A 174 0.02 5.64 -5.22
C THR A 174 0.69 6.64 -4.26
N SER A 175 1.39 6.15 -3.25
CA SER A 175 2.06 7.02 -2.26
C SER A 175 3.23 7.80 -2.88
N VAL A 176 4.02 7.19 -3.76
CA VAL A 176 5.07 7.87 -4.52
C VAL A 176 4.50 8.96 -5.42
N LEU A 177 3.41 8.67 -6.16
CA LEU A 177 2.74 9.66 -7.01
C LEU A 177 2.23 10.86 -6.20
N ILE A 178 1.56 10.59 -5.08
CA ILE A 178 1.06 11.64 -4.19
C ILE A 178 2.23 12.50 -3.69
N TYR A 179 3.31 11.88 -3.21
CA TYR A 179 4.44 12.63 -2.70
C TYR A 179 5.11 13.47 -3.77
N GLY A 180 5.41 12.87 -4.94
CA GLY A 180 6.04 13.56 -6.04
C GLY A 180 5.21 14.76 -6.52
N VAL A 181 3.89 14.58 -6.72
CA VAL A 181 3.00 15.68 -7.14
C VAL A 181 2.95 16.80 -6.11
N VAL A 182 2.80 16.46 -4.82
CA VAL A 182 2.77 17.45 -3.74
C VAL A 182 4.11 18.20 -3.66
N ALA A 183 5.22 17.49 -3.71
CA ALA A 183 6.56 18.09 -3.68
C ALA A 183 6.78 19.01 -4.89
N THR A 184 6.41 18.58 -6.10
CA THR A 184 6.49 19.40 -7.31
C THR A 184 5.70 20.70 -7.16
N ILE A 185 4.44 20.64 -6.71
CA ILE A 185 3.59 21.84 -6.57
C ILE A 185 4.14 22.84 -5.54
N ILE A 186 4.84 22.36 -4.51
CA ILE A 186 5.32 23.21 -3.41
C ILE A 186 6.73 23.75 -3.68
N MET A 187 7.58 22.98 -4.37
CA MET A 187 8.99 23.27 -4.54
C MET A 187 9.33 23.97 -5.87
N LEU A 188 8.49 23.82 -6.90
CA LEU A 188 8.68 24.37 -8.24
C LEU A 188 7.55 25.34 -8.58
#